data_AF-A0A679JBX2-F1
#
_entry.id   AF-A0A679JBX2-F1
#
_cell.length_a   1.000
_cell.length_b   1.000
_cell.length_c   1.000
_cell.angle_alpha   90.00
_cell.angle_beta   90.00
_cell.angle_gamma   90.00
#
_symmetry.space_group_name_H-M   'P 1'
#
loop_
_entity.id
_entity.type
_entity.pdbx_description
1 polymer ?
#
loop_
_entity_poly.entity_id
_entity_poly.type
_entity_poly.pdbx_seq_one_letter_code
_entity_poly.pdbx_strand_id
1 'polypeptide(L)'
;MGTPSKMLTNYHAEFLAHLKGIANAGEVIEACRKYKTNEDNFASHVNGRLKGGLAMDHYLNDFLLLRSAIRATFTQPMTLYRLTSDLEFSAPAARVLNGRFPYQAFMSTADSPTKLNSFKQSGGRPLLLEIECPAGIALAPFDLFAGTEEDEILLGCGTTFEVKSGPRELNANEISGHIPMYDRQSLDLLQLKVVESPAYVDLANLVSLESSL
;
A
#
# COMPACT_ATOMS: atom_id res chain seq x y z
N MET A 1 -28.53 -19.00 -0.20
CA MET A 1 -27.54 -18.90 -1.30
C MET A 1 -26.24 -18.44 -0.65
N GLY A 2 -25.25 -19.31 -0.54
CA GLY A 2 -23.96 -18.95 0.01
C GLY A 2 -23.21 -18.10 -1.01
N THR A 3 -22.74 -16.93 -0.60
CA THR A 3 -21.72 -16.17 -1.33
C THR A 3 -20.54 -17.11 -1.57
N PRO A 4 -19.96 -17.16 -2.78
CA PRO A 4 -18.75 -17.93 -2.98
C PRO A 4 -17.69 -17.36 -2.03
N SER A 5 -17.25 -18.19 -1.07
CA SER A 5 -16.08 -17.89 -0.24
C SER A 5 -14.97 -17.53 -1.20
N LYS A 6 -14.50 -16.28 -1.20
CA LYS A 6 -13.20 -15.92 -1.77
C LYS A 6 -12.25 -17.02 -1.31
N MET A 7 -11.60 -17.71 -2.25
CA MET A 7 -10.52 -18.62 -1.86
C MET A 7 -9.51 -17.74 -1.13
N LEU A 8 -9.41 -17.89 0.19
CA LEU A 8 -8.41 -17.20 0.98
C LEU A 8 -7.07 -17.60 0.39
N THR A 9 -6.39 -16.65 -0.24
CA THR A 9 -5.00 -16.87 -0.65
C THR A 9 -4.17 -17.11 0.61
N ASN A 10 -2.99 -17.73 0.45
CA ASN A 10 -2.14 -18.06 1.58
C ASN A 10 -1.83 -16.84 2.48
N TYR A 11 -1.66 -15.65 1.90
CA TYR A 11 -1.39 -14.42 2.64
C TYR A 11 -2.57 -13.91 3.48
N HIS A 12 -3.83 -14.19 3.12
CA HIS A 12 -4.98 -13.84 3.97
C HIS A 12 -5.02 -14.71 5.23
N ALA A 13 -4.72 -16.00 5.10
CA ALA A 13 -4.68 -16.91 6.24
C ALA A 13 -3.53 -16.54 7.19
N GLU A 14 -2.35 -16.23 6.66
CA GLU A 14 -1.22 -15.72 7.44
C GLU A 14 -1.56 -14.41 8.16
N PHE A 15 -2.21 -13.47 7.47
CA PHE A 15 -2.62 -12.20 8.08
C PHE A 15 -3.64 -12.40 9.20
N LEU A 16 -4.66 -13.23 9.00
CA LEU A 16 -5.65 -13.54 10.04
C LEU A 16 -5.01 -14.24 11.25
N ALA A 17 -4.03 -15.12 11.02
CA ALA A 17 -3.26 -15.74 12.10
C ALA A 17 -2.43 -14.70 12.87
N HIS A 18 -1.80 -13.75 12.16
CA HIS A 18 -1.07 -12.64 12.77
C HIS A 18 -1.97 -11.75 13.62
N LEU A 19 -3.12 -11.31 13.08
CA LEU A 19 -4.08 -10.49 13.83
C LEU A 19 -4.62 -11.20 15.09
N LYS A 20 -4.77 -12.53 15.06
CA LYS A 20 -5.15 -13.31 16.25
C LYS A 20 -4.05 -13.40 17.30
N GLY A 21 -2.78 -13.27 16.90
CA GLY A 21 -1.61 -13.40 17.76
C GLY A 21 -1.05 -12.08 18.30
N ILE A 22 -1.51 -10.93 17.79
CA ILE A 22 -1.01 -9.61 18.22
C ILE A 22 -1.68 -9.13 19.50
N ALA A 23 -0.89 -8.56 20.42
CA ALA A 23 -1.43 -7.82 21.57
C ALA A 23 -2.23 -6.60 21.06
N ASN A 24 -3.36 -6.29 21.70
CA ASN A 24 -4.25 -5.19 21.31
C ASN A 24 -4.84 -5.32 19.89
N ALA A 25 -5.12 -6.54 19.42
CA ALA A 25 -5.70 -6.79 18.11
C ALA A 25 -6.91 -5.89 17.76
N GLY A 26 -7.77 -5.57 18.75
CA GLY A 26 -8.90 -4.65 18.54
C GLY A 26 -8.48 -3.24 18.12
N GLU A 27 -7.42 -2.69 18.72
CA GLU A 27 -6.89 -1.36 18.38
C GLU A 27 -6.20 -1.36 17.02
N VAL A 28 -5.49 -2.45 16.70
CA VAL A 28 -4.86 -2.63 15.38
C VAL A 28 -5.92 -2.70 14.28
N ILE A 29 -6.98 -3.48 14.48
CA ILE A 29 -8.12 -3.58 13.55
C ILE A 29 -8.76 -2.19 13.35
N GLU A 30 -8.93 -1.42 14.43
CA GLU A 30 -9.52 -0.09 14.37
C GLU A 30 -8.63 0.92 13.63
N ALA A 31 -7.31 0.91 13.86
CA ALA A 31 -6.36 1.76 13.13
C ALA A 31 -6.35 1.41 11.62
N CYS A 32 -6.39 0.12 11.27
CA CYS A 32 -6.51 -0.33 9.89
C CYS A 32 -7.83 0.13 9.26
N ARG A 33 -8.96 0.03 9.98
CA ARG A 33 -10.27 0.52 9.52
C ARG A 33 -10.24 2.03 9.25
N LYS A 34 -9.79 2.83 10.21
CA LYS A 34 -9.66 4.29 10.07
C LYS A 34 -8.82 4.68 8.86
N TYR A 35 -7.70 3.96 8.64
CA TYR A 35 -6.84 4.18 7.48
C TYR A 35 -7.57 3.82 6.19
N LYS A 36 -8.19 2.63 6.10
CA LYS A 36 -8.94 2.17 4.92
C LYS A 36 -10.07 3.12 4.52
N THR A 37 -10.86 3.59 5.49
CA THR A 37 -11.97 4.51 5.24
C THR A 37 -11.54 5.96 5.14
N ASN A 38 -10.25 6.26 5.35
CA ASN A 38 -9.72 7.62 5.50
C ASN A 38 -10.57 8.47 6.47
N GLU A 39 -11.00 7.87 7.57
CA GLU A 39 -11.80 8.54 8.62
C GLU A 39 -11.01 9.74 9.17
N ASP A 40 -11.67 10.90 9.29
CA ASP A 40 -11.03 12.17 9.68
C ASP A 40 -9.76 12.53 8.88
N ASN A 41 -9.70 12.09 7.62
CA ASN A 41 -8.55 12.23 6.73
C ASN A 41 -7.28 11.53 7.25
N PHE A 42 -7.41 10.49 8.09
CA PHE A 42 -6.29 9.82 8.74
C PHE A 42 -5.22 9.31 7.76
N ALA A 43 -5.61 8.58 6.71
CA ALA A 43 -4.65 8.08 5.71
C ALA A 43 -3.95 9.22 4.96
N SER A 44 -4.69 10.28 4.63
CA SER A 44 -4.14 11.47 3.98
C SER A 44 -3.12 12.19 4.87
N HIS A 45 -3.43 12.37 6.16
CA HIS A 45 -2.56 13.04 7.13
C HIS A 45 -1.31 12.22 7.45
N VAL A 46 -1.46 10.92 7.72
CA VAL A 46 -0.33 10.02 7.99
C VAL A 46 0.62 9.98 6.79
N ASN A 47 0.11 9.72 5.59
CA ASN A 47 0.96 9.64 4.40
C ASN A 47 1.56 10.99 4.02
N GLY A 48 0.81 12.09 4.18
CA GLY A 48 1.30 13.44 3.94
C GLY A 48 2.47 13.80 4.86
N ARG A 49 2.36 13.48 6.16
CA ARG A 49 3.45 13.70 7.14
C ARG A 49 4.66 12.83 6.84
N LEU A 50 4.47 11.54 6.54
CA LEU A 50 5.56 10.63 6.16
C LEU A 50 6.31 11.12 4.92
N LYS A 51 5.60 11.52 3.87
CA LYS A 51 6.21 12.08 2.63
C LYS A 51 6.91 13.41 2.86
N GLY A 52 6.35 14.26 3.74
CA GLY A 52 6.91 15.56 4.07
C GLY A 52 8.03 15.53 5.12
N GLY A 53 8.34 14.37 5.71
CA GLY A 53 9.29 14.27 6.82
C GLY A 53 8.83 15.06 8.06
N LEU A 54 7.52 15.19 8.25
CA LEU A 54 6.93 15.94 9.36
C LEU A 54 6.75 15.04 10.58
N ALA A 55 6.69 15.65 11.77
CA ALA A 55 6.42 14.92 13.01
C ALA A 55 5.09 14.16 12.95
N MET A 56 4.96 13.05 13.67
CA MET A 56 3.72 12.23 13.65
C MET A 56 2.71 12.61 14.73
N ASP A 57 3.06 13.52 15.66
CA ASP A 57 2.21 14.12 16.70
C ASP A 57 1.00 13.26 17.12
N HIS A 58 -0.23 13.78 16.92
CA HIS A 58 -1.50 13.15 17.25
C HIS A 58 -1.79 11.83 16.54
N TYR A 59 -0.97 11.43 15.57
CA TYR A 59 -1.14 10.19 14.79
C TYR A 59 -0.17 9.09 15.21
N LEU A 60 0.77 9.34 16.13
CA LEU A 60 1.85 8.39 16.45
C LEU A 60 1.32 7.01 16.88
N ASN A 61 0.34 6.96 17.78
CA ASN A 61 -0.19 5.68 18.28
C ASN A 61 -0.90 4.90 17.18
N ASP A 62 -1.83 5.53 16.45
CA ASP A 62 -2.55 4.88 15.35
C ASP A 62 -1.58 4.48 14.22
N PHE A 63 -0.51 5.25 13.98
CA PHE A 63 0.56 4.90 13.05
C PHE A 63 1.33 3.65 13.48
N LEU A 64 1.69 3.53 14.76
CA LEU A 64 2.40 2.36 15.29
C LEU A 64 1.52 1.11 15.23
N LEU A 65 0.22 1.25 15.56
CA LEU A 65 -0.78 0.20 15.39
C LEU A 65 -0.89 -0.23 13.92
N LEU A 66 -1.00 0.73 13.00
CA LEU A 66 -1.05 0.46 11.56
C LEU A 66 0.21 -0.26 11.05
N ARG A 67 1.40 0.17 11.49
CA ARG A 67 2.66 -0.52 11.17
C ARG A 67 2.62 -1.97 11.61
N SER A 68 2.16 -2.22 12.83
CA SER A 68 2.12 -3.58 13.38
C SER A 68 1.27 -4.58 12.59
N ALA A 69 0.37 -4.09 11.71
CA ALA A 69 -0.39 -4.94 10.79
C ALA A 69 0.45 -5.47 9.61
N ILE A 70 1.52 -4.78 9.21
CA ILE A 70 2.36 -5.16 8.05
C ILE A 70 3.28 -6.33 8.42
N ARG A 71 2.81 -7.56 8.17
CA ARG A 71 3.56 -8.76 8.52
C ARG A 71 3.21 -10.00 7.70
N ALA A 72 2.02 -10.05 7.10
CA ALA A 72 1.65 -11.21 6.30
C ALA A 72 2.57 -11.34 5.10
N THR A 73 2.97 -12.57 4.79
CA THR A 73 3.79 -12.86 3.63
C THR A 73 3.02 -13.74 2.66
N PHE A 74 3.48 -13.76 1.42
CA PHE A 74 2.97 -14.67 0.41
C PHE A 74 4.12 -15.58 -0.05
N THR A 75 3.78 -16.82 -0.38
CA THR A 75 4.76 -17.85 -0.74
C THR A 75 5.11 -17.90 -2.22
N GLN A 76 4.38 -17.16 -3.06
CA GLN A 76 4.59 -17.10 -4.51
C GLN A 76 4.62 -15.66 -5.00
N PRO A 77 5.56 -15.28 -5.90
CA PRO A 77 5.59 -13.94 -6.47
C PRO A 77 4.22 -13.46 -6.96
N MET A 78 3.91 -12.18 -6.72
CA MET A 78 2.67 -11.57 -7.18
C MET A 78 2.92 -10.20 -7.79
N THR A 79 1.97 -9.73 -8.60
CA THR A 79 1.98 -8.37 -9.12
C THR A 79 0.92 -7.55 -8.40
N LEU A 80 1.32 -6.39 -7.88
CA LEU A 80 0.43 -5.40 -7.31
C LEU A 80 0.29 -4.21 -8.26
N TYR A 81 -0.87 -3.59 -8.22
CA TYR A 81 -1.19 -2.44 -9.06
C TYR A 81 -1.61 -1.25 -8.22
N ARG A 82 -1.28 -0.05 -8.67
CA ARG A 82 -1.73 1.20 -8.06
C ARG A 82 -1.95 2.25 -9.14
N LEU A 83 -3.11 2.90 -9.14
CA LEU A 83 -3.33 4.09 -9.95
C LEU A 83 -2.95 5.32 -9.11
N THR A 84 -2.03 6.13 -9.62
CA THR A 84 -1.48 7.33 -8.98
C THR A 84 -1.03 8.33 -10.04
N SER A 85 -0.30 9.39 -9.69
CA SER A 85 0.19 10.42 -10.61
C SER A 85 1.68 10.57 -10.51
N ASP A 86 2.26 11.24 -11.51
CA ASP A 86 3.61 11.77 -11.46
C ASP A 86 3.91 12.62 -10.19
N LEU A 87 2.91 13.25 -9.58
CA LEU A 87 3.04 14.01 -8.32
C LEU A 87 3.25 13.13 -7.08
N GLU A 88 3.00 11.82 -7.15
CA GLU A 88 3.20 10.88 -6.03
C GLU A 88 4.66 10.87 -5.54
N PHE A 89 5.59 11.16 -6.46
CA PHE A 89 7.02 11.21 -6.22
C PHE A 89 7.43 12.69 -6.19
N SER A 90 7.66 13.25 -4.99
CA SER A 90 7.79 14.69 -4.71
C SER A 90 9.09 15.38 -5.19
N ALA A 91 9.65 14.96 -6.32
CA ALA A 91 10.69 15.66 -7.09
C ALA A 91 10.32 15.49 -8.58
N PRO A 92 10.89 16.24 -9.56
CA PRO A 92 10.48 16.04 -10.93
C PRO A 92 10.62 14.56 -11.28
N ALA A 93 9.51 13.93 -11.69
CA ALA A 93 9.43 12.56 -12.19
C ALA A 93 10.45 12.26 -13.33
N ALA A 94 11.23 13.27 -13.75
CA ALA A 94 12.18 13.27 -14.85
C ALA A 94 13.59 12.70 -14.54
N ARG A 95 13.90 12.23 -13.32
CA ARG A 95 15.14 11.46 -13.03
C ARG A 95 14.92 10.36 -11.99
N VAL A 96 13.85 9.59 -12.17
CA VAL A 96 13.65 8.31 -11.47
C VAL A 96 14.96 7.50 -11.58
N LEU A 97 15.53 7.26 -10.41
CA LEU A 97 16.93 6.95 -10.14
C LEU A 97 17.36 5.60 -10.77
N ASN A 98 18.62 5.54 -11.24
CA ASN A 98 19.34 4.37 -11.75
C ASN A 98 19.47 3.24 -10.70
N GLY A 99 18.38 2.63 -10.24
CA GLY A 99 18.47 1.39 -9.45
C GLY A 99 17.37 1.24 -8.41
N ARG A 100 17.36 2.06 -7.35
CA ARG A 100 16.51 1.81 -6.16
C ARG A 100 16.12 3.09 -5.44
N PHE A 101 14.94 3.12 -4.82
CA PHE A 101 14.49 4.23 -3.97
C PHE A 101 13.56 3.75 -2.84
N PRO A 102 13.65 4.36 -1.64
CA PRO A 102 12.68 4.14 -0.57
C PRO A 102 11.44 5.02 -0.79
N TYR A 103 10.27 4.44 -0.52
CA TYR A 103 8.99 5.14 -0.51
C TYR A 103 8.55 5.39 0.95
N GLN A 104 8.38 6.65 1.32
CA GLN A 104 8.28 7.08 2.71
C GLN A 104 6.92 6.73 3.35
N ALA A 105 5.83 6.76 2.57
CA ALA A 105 4.48 6.50 3.03
C ALA A 105 4.08 5.03 2.90
N PHE A 106 2.96 4.64 3.50
CA PHE A 106 2.33 3.37 3.14
C PHE A 106 1.85 3.43 1.69
N MET A 107 1.90 2.32 0.98
CA MET A 107 1.44 2.23 -0.40
C MET A 107 0.25 1.29 -0.48
N SER A 108 -0.93 1.88 -0.70
CA SER A 108 -2.14 1.12 -0.97
C SER A 108 -2.17 0.66 -2.43
N THR A 109 -2.42 -0.63 -2.64
CA THR A 109 -2.35 -1.32 -3.94
C THR A 109 -3.51 -2.31 -4.06
N ALA A 110 -3.66 -2.94 -5.22
CA ALA A 110 -4.57 -4.06 -5.44
C ALA A 110 -3.87 -5.19 -6.18
N ASP A 111 -4.30 -6.44 -6.00
CA ASP A 111 -3.79 -7.59 -6.77
C ASP A 111 -4.43 -7.74 -8.15
N SER A 112 -5.44 -6.91 -8.46
CA SER A 112 -6.11 -6.87 -9.77
C SER A 112 -6.26 -5.45 -10.29
N PRO A 113 -5.94 -5.19 -11.57
CA PRO A 113 -6.03 -3.85 -12.15
C PRO A 113 -7.50 -3.42 -12.38
N THR A 114 -8.45 -4.36 -12.39
CA THR A 114 -9.89 -4.06 -12.50
C THR A 114 -10.49 -3.39 -11.27
N LYS A 115 -9.74 -3.35 -10.16
CA LYS A 115 -10.15 -2.78 -8.87
C LYS A 115 -9.52 -1.40 -8.60
N LEU A 116 -8.86 -0.81 -9.60
CA LEU A 116 -8.12 0.45 -9.46
C LEU A 116 -9.01 1.71 -9.52
N ASN A 117 -10.30 1.58 -9.81
CA ASN A 117 -11.20 2.71 -10.02
C ASN A 117 -11.41 3.58 -8.78
N SER A 118 -11.12 3.07 -7.58
CA SER A 118 -11.18 3.82 -6.32
C SER A 118 -10.00 4.75 -6.10
N PHE A 119 -8.85 4.46 -6.72
CA PHE A 119 -7.61 5.23 -6.61
C PHE A 119 -7.60 6.47 -7.52
N LYS A 120 -8.78 7.05 -7.80
CA LYS A 120 -8.91 8.16 -8.74
C LYS A 120 -8.09 9.38 -8.30
N GLN A 121 -7.47 9.96 -9.30
CA GLN A 121 -6.51 11.04 -9.19
C GLN A 121 -7.16 12.42 -9.16
N SER A 122 -6.81 13.27 -8.20
CA SER A 122 -7.24 14.67 -8.16
C SER A 122 -6.36 15.63 -8.99
N GLY A 123 -5.13 15.23 -9.38
CA GLY A 123 -4.21 16.04 -10.18
C GLY A 123 -2.94 15.30 -10.61
N GLY A 124 -2.16 15.92 -11.51
CA GLY A 124 -0.96 15.34 -12.12
C GLY A 124 -1.24 14.52 -13.40
N ARG A 125 -0.18 14.08 -14.07
CA ARG A 125 -0.27 13.12 -15.19
C ARG A 125 -0.57 11.73 -14.60
N PRO A 126 -1.62 11.04 -15.07
CA PRO A 126 -1.95 9.72 -14.56
C PRO A 126 -0.87 8.68 -14.80
N LEU A 127 -0.66 7.86 -13.78
CA LEU A 127 0.39 6.86 -13.70
C LEU A 127 -0.15 5.58 -13.07
N LEU A 128 -0.08 4.49 -13.83
CA LEU A 128 -0.24 3.13 -13.34
C LEU A 128 1.11 2.61 -12.87
N LEU A 129 1.17 2.15 -11.62
CA LEU A 129 2.27 1.35 -11.11
C LEU A 129 1.93 -0.12 -11.30
N GLU A 130 2.83 -0.87 -11.91
CA GLU A 130 2.83 -2.34 -11.93
C GLU A 130 4.05 -2.80 -11.12
N ILE A 131 3.79 -3.50 -10.02
CA ILE A 131 4.78 -3.72 -8.96
C ILE A 131 4.99 -5.23 -8.79
N GLU A 132 6.14 -5.73 -9.24
CA GLU A 132 6.59 -7.10 -8.97
C GLU A 132 6.93 -7.23 -7.47
N CYS A 133 6.22 -8.11 -6.78
CA CYS A 133 6.44 -8.41 -5.38
C CYS A 133 6.98 -9.85 -5.25
N PRO A 134 8.27 -10.05 -4.93
CA PRO A 134 8.84 -11.38 -4.69
C PRO A 134 8.21 -12.08 -3.48
N ALA A 135 8.24 -13.42 -3.43
CA ALA A 135 7.79 -14.17 -2.27
C ALA A 135 8.48 -13.71 -0.98
N GLY A 136 7.75 -13.71 0.15
CA GLY A 136 8.25 -13.32 1.46
C GLY A 136 8.20 -11.81 1.77
N ILE A 137 7.69 -10.98 0.86
CA ILE A 137 7.47 -9.55 1.12
C ILE A 137 6.32 -9.37 2.13
N ALA A 138 6.57 -8.56 3.16
CA ALA A 138 5.58 -8.23 4.18
C ALA A 138 4.55 -7.23 3.65
N LEU A 139 3.26 -7.52 3.91
CA LEU A 139 2.11 -6.71 3.53
C LEU A 139 0.96 -6.87 4.54
N ALA A 140 -0.12 -6.14 4.33
CA ALA A 140 -1.41 -6.37 4.98
C ALA A 140 -2.56 -6.38 3.95
N PRO A 141 -3.34 -7.46 3.82
CA PRO A 141 -4.57 -7.48 3.03
C PRO A 141 -5.66 -6.70 3.76
N PHE A 142 -5.94 -5.51 3.26
CA PHE A 142 -6.91 -4.56 3.80
C PHE A 142 -8.34 -4.82 3.34
N ASP A 143 -8.53 -5.70 2.36
CA ASP A 143 -9.85 -6.16 1.90
C ASP A 143 -10.62 -6.98 2.96
N LEU A 144 -9.94 -7.42 4.03
CA LEU A 144 -10.57 -8.05 5.19
C LEU A 144 -11.27 -7.06 6.13
N PHE A 145 -10.97 -5.76 6.03
CA PHE A 145 -11.62 -4.73 6.84
C PHE A 145 -12.81 -4.14 6.10
N ALA A 146 -13.94 -3.98 6.80
CA ALA A 146 -15.09 -3.28 6.25
C ALA A 146 -14.75 -1.82 5.93
N GLY A 147 -15.31 -1.29 4.84
CA GLY A 147 -15.19 0.14 4.51
C GLY A 147 -15.16 0.44 3.02
N THR A 148 -14.46 -0.38 2.24
CA THR A 148 -14.41 -0.27 0.77
C THR A 148 -14.35 -1.66 0.14
N GLU A 149 -14.98 -1.85 -1.04
CA GLU A 149 -14.96 -3.12 -1.80
C GLU A 149 -13.68 -3.32 -2.63
N GLU A 150 -12.60 -2.73 -2.13
CA GLU A 150 -11.30 -2.71 -2.76
C GLU A 150 -10.53 -3.91 -2.22
N ASP A 151 -10.07 -4.76 -3.15
CA ASP A 151 -9.16 -5.88 -2.89
C ASP A 151 -7.77 -5.34 -2.52
N GLU A 152 -7.77 -4.49 -1.49
CA GLU A 152 -6.68 -3.60 -1.12
C GLU A 152 -5.60 -4.39 -0.40
N ILE A 153 -4.36 -4.16 -0.83
CA ILE A 153 -3.16 -4.68 -0.22
C ILE A 153 -2.28 -3.49 0.14
N LEU A 154 -1.95 -3.38 1.42
CA LEU A 154 -1.12 -2.30 1.94
C LEU A 154 0.34 -2.78 2.06
N LEU A 155 1.24 -2.09 1.36
CA LEU A 155 2.68 -2.19 1.60
C LEU A 155 3.11 -1.21 2.69
N GLY A 156 4.08 -1.62 3.50
CA GLY A 156 4.59 -0.82 4.62
C GLY A 156 5.21 0.50 4.18
N CYS A 157 5.17 1.51 5.06
CA CYS A 157 6.03 2.68 4.90
C CYS A 157 7.51 2.27 4.87
N GLY A 158 8.35 3.03 4.17
CA GLY A 158 9.77 2.71 3.99
C GLY A 158 10.05 1.55 3.01
N THR A 159 9.04 1.05 2.29
CA THR A 159 9.24 0.02 1.25
C THR A 159 10.22 0.54 0.20
N THR A 160 11.22 -0.27 -0.13
CA THR A 160 12.22 0.03 -1.15
C THR A 160 11.83 -0.61 -2.47
N PHE A 161 11.78 0.20 -3.52
CA PHE A 161 11.47 -0.21 -4.88
C PHE A 161 12.70 -0.11 -5.79
N GLU A 162 12.77 -1.01 -6.76
CA GLU A 162 13.69 -0.98 -7.90
C GLU A 162 12.91 -0.70 -9.18
N VAL A 163 13.42 0.19 -10.02
CA VAL A 163 12.77 0.56 -11.28
C VAL A 163 13.13 -0.48 -12.33
N LYS A 164 12.14 -1.22 -12.82
CA LYS A 164 12.32 -2.26 -13.84
C LYS A 164 12.24 -1.70 -15.25
N SER A 165 11.29 -0.80 -15.46
CA SER A 165 11.13 0.00 -16.68
C SER A 165 10.67 1.39 -16.26
N GLY A 166 11.26 2.42 -16.86
CA GLY A 166 10.83 3.80 -16.66
C GLY A 166 9.41 4.05 -17.21
N PRO A 167 8.85 5.24 -16.94
CA PRO A 167 7.50 5.60 -17.37
C PRO A 167 7.34 5.49 -18.90
N ARG A 168 6.26 4.85 -19.33
CA ARG A 168 5.86 4.67 -20.74
C ARG A 168 4.39 4.99 -20.92
N GLU A 169 4.04 5.77 -21.94
CA GLU A 169 2.64 6.00 -22.28
C GLU A 169 1.98 4.73 -22.85
N LEU A 170 0.78 4.41 -22.35
CA LEU A 170 -0.04 3.30 -22.81
C LEU A 170 -0.98 3.75 -23.93
N ASN A 171 -1.18 2.89 -24.93
CA ASN A 171 -2.20 3.12 -25.94
C ASN A 171 -3.60 2.68 -25.45
N ALA A 172 -4.66 3.06 -26.17
CA ALA A 172 -6.04 2.81 -25.76
C ALA A 172 -6.40 1.32 -25.54
N ASN A 173 -5.79 0.40 -26.32
CA ASN A 173 -6.01 -1.03 -26.15
C ASN A 173 -5.34 -1.54 -24.87
N GLU A 174 -4.13 -1.05 -24.58
CA GLU A 174 -3.40 -1.38 -23.34
C GLU A 174 -4.14 -0.84 -22.12
N ILE A 175 -4.57 0.43 -22.17
CA ILE A 175 -5.38 1.06 -21.12
C ILE A 175 -6.62 0.23 -20.83
N SER A 176 -7.37 -0.16 -21.86
CA SER A 176 -8.60 -0.96 -21.69
C SER A 176 -8.31 -2.36 -21.12
N GLY A 177 -7.14 -2.93 -21.43
CA GLY A 177 -6.70 -4.21 -20.87
C GLY A 177 -6.35 -4.14 -19.38
N HIS A 178 -5.83 -2.99 -18.91
CA HIS A 178 -5.53 -2.79 -17.49
C HIS A 178 -6.75 -2.27 -16.72
N ILE A 179 -7.38 -1.20 -17.20
CA ILE A 179 -8.46 -0.49 -16.53
C ILE A 179 -9.61 -0.31 -17.53
N PRO A 180 -10.55 -1.28 -17.62
CA PRO A 180 -11.59 -1.31 -18.66
C PRO A 180 -12.53 -0.09 -18.68
N MET A 181 -12.61 0.68 -17.59
CA MET A 181 -13.46 1.87 -17.45
C MET A 181 -12.66 3.15 -17.24
N TYR A 182 -11.43 3.20 -17.74
CA TYR A 182 -10.61 4.38 -17.64
C TYR A 182 -11.13 5.49 -18.56
N ASP A 183 -11.49 6.63 -17.96
CA ASP A 183 -12.18 7.74 -18.62
C ASP A 183 -11.23 8.83 -19.17
N ARG A 184 -9.90 8.65 -19.03
CA ARG A 184 -8.90 9.61 -19.51
C ARG A 184 -8.15 9.10 -20.73
N GLN A 185 -7.65 10.05 -21.52
CA GLN A 185 -6.98 9.78 -22.80
C GLN A 185 -5.52 9.35 -22.68
N SER A 186 -4.88 9.59 -21.53
CA SER A 186 -3.48 9.25 -21.31
C SER A 186 -3.27 8.59 -19.95
N LEU A 187 -2.42 7.57 -19.95
CA LEU A 187 -1.99 6.83 -18.77
C LEU A 187 -0.55 6.38 -19.02
N ASP A 188 0.35 6.72 -18.10
CA ASP A 188 1.70 6.18 -18.12
C ASP A 188 1.76 4.91 -17.28
N LEU A 189 2.63 3.98 -17.65
CA LEU A 189 2.97 2.78 -16.89
C LEU A 189 4.40 2.90 -16.38
N LEU A 190 4.59 2.71 -15.06
CA LEU A 190 5.89 2.55 -14.43
C LEU A 190 5.97 1.15 -13.81
N GLN A 191 7.00 0.39 -14.19
CA GLN A 191 7.21 -0.95 -13.65
C GLN A 191 8.23 -0.91 -12.53
N LEU A 192 7.83 -1.40 -11.37
CA LEU A 192 8.62 -1.45 -10.15
C LEU A 192 8.80 -2.89 -9.69
N LYS A 193 9.80 -3.11 -8.84
CA LYS A 193 9.98 -4.33 -8.08
C LYS A 193 10.20 -3.98 -6.61
N VAL A 194 9.48 -4.64 -5.71
CA VAL A 194 9.79 -4.54 -4.27
C VAL A 194 11.13 -5.23 -4.02
N VAL A 195 12.07 -4.48 -3.48
CA VAL A 195 13.37 -4.99 -3.02
C VAL A 195 13.28 -5.38 -1.55
N GLU A 196 12.60 -4.54 -0.76
CA GLU A 196 12.45 -4.71 0.69
C GLU A 196 11.14 -4.05 1.14
N SER A 197 10.38 -4.74 1.98
CA SER A 197 9.23 -4.18 2.69
C SER A 197 9.44 -4.45 4.18
N PRO A 198 9.64 -3.42 5.02
CA PRO A 198 9.90 -3.63 6.43
C PRO A 198 8.73 -4.36 7.11
N ALA A 199 9.01 -5.55 7.66
CA ALA A 199 8.10 -6.19 8.59
C ALA A 199 8.18 -5.46 9.93
N TYR A 200 7.05 -5.09 10.51
CA TYR A 200 7.02 -4.42 11.81
C TYR A 200 6.68 -5.42 12.90
N VAL A 201 7.56 -5.49 13.92
CA VAL A 201 7.46 -6.45 15.00
C VAL A 201 7.17 -5.73 16.32
N ASP A 202 6.19 -6.28 17.05
CA ASP A 202 5.80 -6.11 18.45
C ASP A 202 5.84 -4.70 19.10
N LEU A 203 4.67 -4.24 19.53
CA LEU A 203 4.47 -3.00 20.31
C LEU A 203 5.01 -3.12 21.75
N ALA A 204 5.25 -4.33 22.26
CA ALA A 204 5.77 -4.54 23.62
C ALA A 204 7.16 -3.93 23.86
N ASN A 205 7.92 -3.61 22.80
CA ASN A 205 9.23 -2.96 22.87
C ASN A 205 9.19 -1.43 22.67
N LEU A 206 8.03 -0.81 22.48
CA LEU A 206 7.92 0.65 22.29
C LEU A 206 7.74 1.43 23.60
N VAL A 207 7.31 0.77 24.68
CA VAL A 207 7.21 1.39 26.02
C VAL A 207 8.59 1.76 26.59
N SER A 208 9.68 1.21 26.06
CA SER A 208 11.05 1.56 26.47
C SER A 208 11.62 2.80 25.78
N LEU A 209 10.96 3.36 24.76
CA LEU A 209 11.41 4.60 24.10
C LEU A 209 10.84 5.88 24.72
N GLU A 210 9.82 5.79 25.58
CA GLU A 210 9.32 6.92 26.37
C GLU A 210 10.10 7.16 27.67
N SER A 211 11.07 6.31 28.02
CA SER A 211 11.86 6.44 29.26
C SER A 211 13.31 6.92 29.05
N SER A 212 13.62 7.48 27.87
CA SER A 212 14.93 8.11 27.61
C SER A 212 14.84 9.50 26.95
N LEU A 213 13.76 10.23 27.20
CA LEU A 213 13.71 11.70 27.05
C LEU A 213 13.55 12.37 28.42
#